data_AF-A0A7K8DWK6-F1
#
_entry.id   AF-A0A7K8DWK6-F1
#
_cell.length_a   1.000
_cell.length_b   1.000
_cell.length_c   1.000
_cell.angle_alpha   90.00
_cell.angle_beta   90.00
_cell.angle_gamma   90.00
#
_symmetry.space_group_name_H-M   'P 1'
#
loop_
_entity.id
_entity.type
_entity.pdbx_description
1 polymer ?
#
loop_
_entity_poly.entity_id
_entity_poly.type
_entity_poly.pdbx_seq_one_letter_code
_entity_poly.pdbx_strand_id
1 'polypeptide(L)' 'LCSAAARGDHEEVRRLLDAGVDPNGTNAFGRTPLQVMMLGSPRVAELLLRRGADPNRPDPRTGC' A
#
# COMPACT_ATOMS: atom_id res chain seq x y z
N LEU A 1 -5.29 5.42 -1.93
CA LEU A 1 -4.00 4.68 -2.05
C LEU A 1 -4.21 3.21 -2.35
N CYS A 2 -4.98 2.49 -1.52
CA CYS A 2 -5.30 1.07 -1.69
C CYS A 2 -5.84 0.68 -3.08
N SER A 3 -6.79 1.43 -3.65
CA SER A 3 -7.35 1.14 -4.98
C SER A 3 -6.33 1.29 -6.11
N ALA A 4 -5.43 2.27 -6.02
CA ALA A 4 -4.35 2.47 -6.99
C ALA A 4 -3.29 1.36 -6.88
N ALA A 5 -2.96 0.96 -5.65
CA ALA A 5 -2.06 -0.16 -5.39
C ALA A 5 -2.63 -1.47 -5.96
N ALA A 6 -3.93 -1.74 -5.77
CA ALA A 6 -4.61 -2.93 -6.29
C ALA A 6 -4.65 -3.00 -7.83
N ARG A 7 -4.61 -1.86 -8.51
CA ARG A 7 -4.54 -1.77 -9.98
C ARG A 7 -3.12 -1.83 -10.53
N GLY A 8 -2.09 -1.72 -9.69
CA GLY A 8 -0.68 -1.61 -10.14
C GLY A 8 -0.33 -0.22 -10.68
N ASP A 9 -1.20 0.77 -10.48
CA ASP A 9 -1.07 2.13 -11.01
C ASP A 9 -0.05 2.94 -10.18
N HIS A 10 1.23 2.76 -10.49
CA HIS A 10 2.35 3.41 -9.78
C HIS A 10 2.32 4.93 -9.85
N GLU A 11 1.85 5.52 -10.95
CA GLU A 11 1.72 6.98 -11.10
C GLU A 11 0.67 7.54 -10.12
N GLU A 12 -0.47 6.85 -10.01
CA GLU A 12 -1.54 7.24 -9.09
C GLU A 12 -1.12 7.01 -7.62
N VAL A 13 -0.42 5.92 -7.34
CA VAL A 13 0.20 5.66 -6.03
C VAL A 13 1.16 6.80 -5.68
N ARG A 14 2.04 7.20 -6.62
CA ARG A 14 2.97 8.31 -6.41
C ARG A 14 2.23 9.62 -6.13
N ARG A 15 1.19 9.94 -6.89
CA ARG A 15 0.37 11.15 -6.69
C ARG A 15 -0.29 11.18 -5.32
N LEU A 16 -0.83 10.04 -4.88
CA LEU A 16 -1.46 9.93 -3.57
C LEU A 16 -0.43 10.05 -2.45
N LEU A 17 0.73 9.44 -2.60
CA LEU A 17 1.84 9.61 -1.64
C LEU A 17 2.37 11.05 -1.62
N ASP A 18 2.40 11.73 -2.76
CA ASP A 18 2.78 13.15 -2.87
C ASP A 18 1.76 14.08 -2.19
N ALA A 19 0.47 13.73 -2.27
CA ALA A 19 -0.61 14.40 -1.55
C ALA A 19 -0.55 14.23 -0.01
N GLY A 20 0.49 13.58 0.53
CA GLY A 20 0.67 13.35 1.96
C GLY A 20 -0.17 12.20 2.50
N VAL A 21 -0.68 11.31 1.63
CA VAL A 21 -1.43 10.13 2.09
C VAL A 21 -0.47 9.18 2.80
N ASP A 22 -0.86 8.77 4.01
CA ASP A 22 -0.10 7.80 4.79
C ASP A 22 0.09 6.48 4.00
N PRO A 23 1.35 6.07 3.72
CA PRO A 23 1.66 4.80 3.08
C PRO A 23 1.28 3.59 3.96
N ASN A 24 1.05 3.82 5.25
CA ASN A 24 0.56 2.84 6.21
C ASN A 24 -0.94 2.95 6.47
N GLY A 25 -1.65 3.85 5.76
CA GLY A 25 -3.08 4.05 5.90
C GLY A 25 -3.87 2.82 5.47
N THR A 26 -4.63 2.23 6.38
CA THR A 26 -5.45 1.06 6.09
C THR A 26 -6.74 1.45 5.38
N ASN A 27 -7.21 0.61 4.46
CA ASN A 27 -8.55 0.77 3.88
C ASN A 27 -9.65 0.42 4.88
N ALA A 28 -10.92 0.57 4.50
CA ALA A 28 -12.10 0.14 5.27
C ALA A 28 -12.06 -1.34 5.72
N PHE A 29 -11.24 -2.17 5.07
CA PHE A 29 -11.00 -3.57 5.43
C PHE A 29 -9.86 -3.78 6.44
N GLY A 30 -9.26 -2.70 6.98
CA GLY A 30 -8.09 -2.79 7.85
C GLY A 30 -6.79 -3.20 7.14
N ARG A 31 -6.78 -3.23 5.80
CA ARG A 31 -5.63 -3.64 5.00
C ARG A 31 -4.77 -2.48 4.56
N THR A 32 -3.45 -2.63 4.65
CA THR A 32 -2.49 -1.63 4.16
C THR A 32 -2.45 -1.63 2.62
N PRO A 33 -2.06 -0.52 1.98
CA PRO A 33 -1.86 -0.45 0.53
C PRO A 33 -0.85 -1.49 0.03
N LEU A 34 0.13 -1.86 0.87
CA LEU A 34 1.11 -2.90 0.58
C LEU A 34 0.48 -4.31 0.59
N GLN A 35 -0.56 -4.54 1.40
CA GLN A 35 -1.31 -5.80 1.40
C GLN A 35 -2.30 -5.92 0.24
N VAL A 36 -2.88 -4.81 -0.22
CA VAL A 36 -3.84 -4.82 -1.35
C VAL A 36 -3.17 -4.56 -2.70
N MET A 37 -1.86 -4.29 -2.73
CA MET A 37 -1.16 -4.03 -3.98
C MET A 37 -1.21 -5.24 -4.91
N MET A 38 -1.21 -4.98 -6.22
CA MET A 38 -1.13 -6.04 -7.21
C MET A 38 0.16 -6.85 -7.01
N LEU A 39 -0.01 -8.14 -6.70
CA LEU A 39 1.08 -9.12 -6.62
C LEU A 39 1.83 -9.14 -7.97
N GLY A 40 3.11 -8.77 -7.95
CA GLY A 40 3.94 -8.67 -9.16
C GLY A 40 4.17 -7.24 -9.67
N SER A 41 3.75 -6.21 -8.92
CA SER A 41 4.11 -4.81 -9.22
C SER A 41 5.25 -4.30 -8.32
N PRO A 42 6.53 -4.61 -8.65
CA PRO A 42 7.67 -4.21 -7.83
C PRO A 42 7.81 -2.69 -7.72
N ARG A 43 7.42 -1.94 -8.76
CA ARG A 43 7.43 -0.45 -8.72
C ARG A 43 6.52 0.12 -7.64
N VAL A 44 5.32 -0.45 -7.48
CA VAL A 44 4.36 -0.01 -6.46
C VAL A 44 4.88 -0.36 -5.07
N ALA A 45 5.41 -1.57 -4.91
CA ALA A 45 6.04 -2.02 -3.66
C ALA A 45 7.21 -1.10 -3.27
N GLU A 46 8.09 -0.78 -4.22
CA GLU A 46 9.26 0.08 -3.98
C GLU A 46 8.86 1.51 -3.62
N LEU A 47 7.84 2.08 -4.27
CA LEU A 47 7.30 3.40 -3.94
C LEU A 47 6.74 3.45 -2.51
N LEU A 48 5.99 2.43 -2.12
CA LEU A 48 5.42 2.32 -0.77
C LEU A 48 6.53 2.16 0.28
N LEU A 49 7.49 1.26 0.03
CA LEU A 49 8.65 1.03 0.91
C LEU A 49 9.52 2.29 1.06
N ARG A 50 9.79 3.01 -0.05
CA ARG A 50 10.52 4.29 -0.02
C ARG A 50 9.85 5.37 0.80
N ARG A 51 8.52 5.31 0.96
CA ARG A 51 7.77 6.24 1.82
C ARG A 51 7.61 5.75 3.25
N GLY A 52 8.20 4.61 3.61
CA GLY A 52 8.14 4.05 4.96
C GLY A 52 6.92 3.16 5.21
N ALA A 53 6.32 2.58 4.16
CA ALA A 53 5.32 1.53 4.36
C ALA A 53 5.95 0.33 5.07
N ASP A 54 5.32 -0.14 6.13
CA ASP A 54 5.79 -1.29 6.88
C ASP A 54 5.30 -2.59 6.21
N PRO A 55 6.20 -3.39 5.62
CA PRO A 55 5.82 -4.67 5.02
C PRO A 55 5.47 -5.72 6.08
N ASN A 56 5.87 -5.49 7.33
CA ASN A 56 5.70 -6.42 8.44
C ASN A 56 4.45 -6.11 9.28
N ARG A 57 3.58 -5.17 8.85
CA ARG A 57 2.33 -4.92 9.58
C ARG A 57 1.43 -6.15 9.46
N PRO A 58 1.15 -6.86 10.57
CA PRO A 58 0.34 -8.06 10.52
C PRO A 58 -1.10 -7.67 10.14
N ASP A 59 -1.70 -8.44 9.23
CA ASP A 59 -3.13 -8.38 8.99
C ASP A 59 -3.85 -8.77 10.30
N PRO A 60 -4.81 -7.96 10.78
CA PRO A 60 -5.48 -8.23 12.05
C PRO A 60 -6.32 -9.51 12.06
N ARG A 61 -6.46 -10.23 10.93
CA ARG A 61 -7.13 -11.53 10.84
C ARG A 61 -6.18 -12.72 10.87
N THR A 62 -4.86 -12.49 10.96
CA THR A 62 -3.86 -13.58 10.99
C THR A 62 -3.32 -13.85 12.41
N GLY A 63 -3.85 -13.16 13.43
CA GLY A 63 -3.74 -13.60 14.82
C GLY A 63 -4.77 -14.70 15.09
N CYS A 64 -4.28 -15.88 15.44
CA CYS A 64 -5.05 -17.09 15.76
C CYS A 64 -6.23 -16.87 16.71
#